data_AF-A0A1H6URM6-F1
#
_entry.id   AF-A0A1H6URM6-F1
#
_cell.length_a   1.000
_cell.length_b   1.000
_cell.length_c   1.000
_cell.angle_alpha   90.00
_cell.angle_beta   90.00
_cell.angle_gamma   90.00
#
_symmetry.space_group_name_H-M   'P 1'
#
loop_
_entity.id
_entity.type
_entity.pdbx_description
1 polymer ?
#
loop_
_entity_poly.entity_id
_entity_poly.type
_entity_poly.pdbx_seq_one_letter_code
_entity_poly.pdbx_strand_id
1 'polypeptide(L)'
;MQKTFRKTVALTEAQIKRLQQLSELDGKDPLIHVRTAIDQYLKKQNFDLLLPNQESISAKFTGRVEDENIARAIWASGVVDRYEFSALILHEPTKLGIDKGRISKLSIWDPIIKENTKNFIDSCIVNYDRGWDIRPSKIAQPYFDAVKSLLNSSFSL
;
A
#
# COMPACT_ATOMS: atom_id res chain seq x y z
N MET A 1 27.99 1.06 -20.13
CA MET A 1 26.73 0.94 -20.89
C MET A 1 25.64 1.70 -20.13
N GLN A 2 25.16 2.84 -20.63
CA GLN A 2 24.07 3.60 -19.99
C GLN A 2 22.75 2.86 -20.25
N LYS A 3 22.02 2.53 -19.18
CA LYS A 3 20.66 1.98 -19.30
C LYS A 3 19.69 3.15 -19.41
N THR A 4 18.91 3.21 -20.49
CA THR A 4 17.93 4.28 -20.71
C THR A 4 16.54 3.80 -20.30
N PHE A 5 15.92 4.48 -19.34
CA PHE A 5 14.50 4.31 -19.01
C PHE A 5 13.69 5.39 -19.73
N ARG A 6 12.73 5.00 -20.58
CA ARG A 6 11.86 5.93 -21.33
C ARG A 6 10.44 5.86 -20.80
N LYS A 7 9.95 6.95 -20.23
CA LYS A 7 8.55 7.12 -19.81
C LYS A 7 8.12 8.57 -19.99
N THR A 8 6.92 8.76 -20.52
CA THR A 8 6.30 10.09 -20.60
C THR A 8 5.73 10.45 -19.23
N VAL A 9 6.05 11.64 -18.75
CA VAL A 9 5.57 12.16 -17.46
C VAL A 9 4.83 13.46 -17.73
N ALA A 10 3.58 13.55 -17.27
CA ALA A 10 2.83 14.78 -17.30
C ALA A 10 3.34 15.71 -16.20
N LEU A 11 3.64 16.96 -16.54
CA LEU A 11 4.03 18.00 -15.59
C LEU A 11 2.85 18.96 -15.38
N THR A 12 2.74 19.45 -14.16
CA THR A 12 1.80 20.55 -13.84
C THR A 12 2.25 21.85 -14.51
N GLU A 13 1.32 22.77 -14.73
CA GLU A 13 1.63 24.10 -15.28
C GLU A 13 2.69 24.85 -14.46
N ALA A 14 2.60 24.74 -13.13
CA ALA A 14 3.57 25.35 -12.21
C ALA A 14 4.99 24.79 -12.41
N GLN A 15 5.11 23.46 -12.60
CA GLN A 15 6.40 22.82 -12.89
C GLN A 15 6.96 23.27 -14.24
N ILE A 16 6.13 23.32 -15.29
CA ILE A 16 6.53 23.75 -16.63
C ILE A 16 7.05 25.19 -16.59
N LYS A 17 6.27 26.11 -15.99
CA LYS A 17 6.66 27.52 -15.84
C LYS A 17 7.97 27.67 -15.08
N ARG A 18 8.16 26.91 -14.00
CA ARG A 18 9.39 26.99 -13.20
C ARG A 18 10.61 26.50 -13.97
N LEU A 19 10.48 25.42 -14.73
CA LEU A 19 11.56 24.90 -15.58
C LEU A 19 11.97 25.91 -16.65
N GLN A 20 10.99 26.56 -17.30
CA GLN A 20 11.26 27.61 -18.29
C GLN A 20 12.01 28.79 -17.67
N GLN A 21 11.58 29.29 -16.50
CA GLN A 21 12.28 30.38 -15.80
C GLN A 21 13.72 30.03 -15.42
N LEU A 22 13.99 28.78 -15.03
CA LEU A 22 15.34 28.32 -14.73
C LEU A 22 16.21 28.30 -15.99
N SER A 23 15.65 27.81 -17.11
CA SER A 23 16.30 27.82 -18.41
C SER A 23 16.57 29.23 -18.94
N GLU A 24 15.64 30.17 -18.73
CA GLU A 24 15.85 31.59 -19.05
C GLU A 24 16.96 32.22 -18.21
N LEU A 25 17.08 31.82 -16.94
CA LEU A 25 18.07 32.35 -16.01
C LEU A 25 19.50 31.90 -16.36
N ASP A 26 19.69 30.62 -16.69
CA ASP A 26 21.03 30.02 -16.86
C ASP A 26 21.36 29.51 -18.26
N GLY A 27 20.42 29.65 -19.21
CA GLY A 27 20.56 29.26 -20.61
C GLY A 27 20.53 27.75 -20.86
N LYS A 28 20.26 26.91 -19.85
CA LYS A 28 20.26 25.45 -20.00
C LYS A 28 18.92 24.92 -20.45
N ASP A 29 18.94 23.77 -21.14
CA ASP A 29 17.73 23.06 -21.53
C ASP A 29 16.89 22.65 -20.29
N PRO A 30 15.56 22.83 -20.28
CA PRO A 30 14.67 22.39 -19.20
C PRO A 30 14.90 20.94 -18.74
N LEU A 31 15.29 20.06 -19.65
CA LEU A 31 15.59 18.65 -19.36
C LEU A 31 16.79 18.50 -18.42
N ILE A 32 17.77 19.39 -18.48
CA ILE A 32 18.92 19.39 -17.55
C ILE A 32 18.43 19.69 -16.13
N HIS A 33 17.51 20.64 -15.98
CA HIS A 33 16.89 20.98 -14.71
C HIS A 33 16.05 19.83 -14.16
N VAL A 34 15.27 19.16 -15.01
CA VAL A 34 14.52 17.95 -14.63
C VAL A 34 15.46 16.84 -14.12
N ARG A 35 16.53 16.53 -14.87
CA ARG A 35 17.52 15.51 -14.46
C ARG A 35 18.18 15.87 -13.14
N THR A 36 18.58 17.12 -12.98
CA THR A 36 19.21 17.60 -11.75
C THR A 36 18.26 17.48 -10.56
N ALA A 37 16.98 17.84 -10.73
CA ALA A 37 15.98 17.70 -9.69
C ALA A 37 15.75 16.23 -9.30
N ILE A 38 15.70 15.33 -10.28
CA ILE A 38 15.62 13.88 -10.05
C ILE A 38 16.84 13.40 -9.26
N ASP A 39 18.05 13.73 -9.70
CA ASP A 39 19.29 13.32 -9.04
C ASP A 39 19.37 13.84 -7.60
N GLN A 40 18.98 15.10 -7.37
CA GLN A 40 18.93 15.69 -6.04
C GLN A 40 17.90 15.01 -5.15
N TYR A 41 16.71 14.71 -5.68
CA TYR A 41 15.69 13.98 -4.95
C TYR A 41 16.20 12.59 -4.54
N LEU A 42 16.78 11.84 -5.48
CA LEU A 42 17.33 10.51 -5.24
C LEU A 42 18.48 10.53 -4.23
N LYS A 43 19.43 11.47 -4.35
CA LYS A 43 20.55 11.61 -3.40
C LYS A 43 20.08 11.94 -1.98
N LYS A 44 18.95 12.63 -1.83
CA LYS A 44 18.36 12.95 -0.53
C LYS A 44 17.64 11.77 0.12
N GLN A 45 17.26 10.75 -0.65
CA GLN A 45 16.64 9.58 -0.05
C GLN A 45 17.72 8.75 0.63
N ASN A 46 17.63 8.58 1.95
CA ASN A 46 18.43 7.56 2.61
C ASN A 46 17.80 6.19 2.28
N PHE A 47 18.51 5.36 1.52
CA PHE A 47 17.98 4.08 0.99
C PHE A 47 18.19 2.89 1.93
N ASP A 48 18.44 3.15 3.22
CA ASP A 48 18.36 2.10 4.24
C ASP A 48 16.89 1.70 4.39
N LEU A 49 16.44 0.78 3.51
CA LEU A 49 15.17 0.10 3.60
C LEU A 49 15.18 -0.72 4.89
N LEU A 50 14.84 -0.07 6.00
CA LEU A 50 14.56 -0.70 7.27
C LEU A 50 13.24 -1.46 7.10
N LEU A 51 13.37 -2.71 6.66
CA LEU A 51 12.25 -3.63 6.64
C LEU A 51 11.91 -3.97 8.09
N PRO A 52 10.62 -3.95 8.46
CA PRO A 52 10.24 -4.37 9.80
C PRO A 52 10.62 -5.84 10.00
N ASN A 53 11.16 -6.17 11.17
CA ASN A 53 11.50 -7.54 11.50
C ASN A 53 10.22 -8.35 11.66
N GLN A 54 9.96 -9.25 10.70
CA GLN A 54 8.73 -10.05 10.64
C GLN A 54 8.47 -10.84 11.93
N GLU A 55 9.51 -11.30 12.63
CA GLU A 55 9.38 -12.07 13.88
C GLU A 55 8.86 -11.23 15.06
N SER A 56 8.98 -9.90 14.97
CA SER A 56 8.50 -8.98 16.01
C SER A 56 7.07 -8.47 15.77
N ILE A 57 6.51 -8.71 14.58
CA ILE A 57 5.18 -8.21 14.21
C ILE A 57 4.12 -9.13 14.80
N SER A 58 3.19 -8.56 15.55
CA SER A 58 2.08 -9.31 16.17
C SER A 58 0.74 -8.83 15.65
N ALA A 59 -0.05 -9.75 15.09
CA ALA A 59 -1.44 -9.52 14.73
C ALA A 59 -2.38 -10.16 15.77
N LYS A 60 -3.48 -9.48 16.11
CA LYS A 60 -4.53 -10.01 16.99
C LYS A 60 -5.92 -9.53 16.55
N PHE A 61 -6.94 -10.35 16.80
CA PHE A 61 -8.33 -9.95 16.56
C PHE A 61 -8.82 -8.98 17.62
N THR A 62 -9.70 -8.08 17.19
CA THR A 62 -10.50 -7.21 18.05
C THR A 62 -12.00 -7.48 17.91
N GLY A 63 -12.44 -8.08 16.79
CA GLY A 63 -13.84 -8.42 16.58
C GLY A 63 -14.07 -9.42 15.45
N ARG A 64 -15.22 -10.10 15.52
CA ARG A 64 -15.73 -10.98 14.48
C ARG A 64 -17.25 -10.81 14.39
N VAL A 65 -17.76 -10.61 13.20
CA VAL A 65 -19.20 -10.41 12.94
C VAL A 65 -19.57 -11.20 11.68
N GLU A 66 -20.73 -11.84 11.67
CA GLU A 66 -21.24 -12.50 10.46
C GLU A 66 -21.62 -11.44 9.41
N ASP A 67 -21.40 -11.75 8.14
CA ASP A 67 -21.85 -10.89 7.04
C ASP A 67 -23.36 -11.06 6.83
N GLU A 68 -24.07 -9.93 6.74
CA GLU A 68 -25.53 -9.92 6.60
C GLU A 68 -26.01 -10.42 5.22
N ASN A 69 -25.14 -10.37 4.20
CA ASN A 69 -25.49 -10.62 2.80
C ASN A 69 -24.93 -11.94 2.27
N ILE A 70 -23.88 -12.47 2.88
CA ILE A 70 -23.19 -13.67 2.43
C ILE A 70 -23.26 -14.73 3.53
N ALA A 71 -24.05 -15.77 3.27
CA ALA A 71 -24.28 -16.86 4.21
C ALA A 71 -22.95 -17.43 4.75
N ARG A 72 -22.84 -17.45 6.08
CA ARG A 72 -21.67 -17.97 6.83
C ARG A 72 -20.35 -17.27 6.55
N ALA A 73 -20.34 -16.13 5.86
CA ALA A 73 -19.15 -15.31 5.78
C ALA A 73 -18.96 -14.52 7.07
N ILE A 74 -17.71 -14.24 7.42
CA ILE A 74 -17.33 -13.56 8.66
C ILE A 74 -16.44 -12.38 8.30
N TRP A 75 -16.84 -11.20 8.78
CA TRP A 75 -15.96 -10.06 8.93
C TRP A 75 -15.10 -10.23 10.16
N ALA A 76 -13.80 -10.34 9.97
CA ALA A 76 -12.83 -10.40 11.04
C ALA A 76 -12.00 -9.11 11.06
N SER A 77 -11.97 -8.44 12.21
CA SER A 77 -11.24 -7.18 12.41
C SER A 77 -10.19 -7.36 13.51
N GLY A 78 -9.13 -6.57 13.43
CA GLY A 78 -8.05 -6.64 14.39
C GLY A 78 -7.00 -5.55 14.23
N VAL A 79 -5.89 -5.74 14.94
CA VAL A 79 -4.72 -4.86 14.88
C VAL A 79 -3.49 -5.67 14.53
N VAL A 80 -2.56 -5.04 13.81
CA VAL A 80 -1.23 -5.55 13.53
C VAL A 80 -0.22 -4.42 13.79
N ASP A 81 0.46 -4.51 14.93
CA ASP A 81 1.24 -3.43 15.53
C ASP A 81 0.47 -2.08 15.56
N ARG A 82 0.92 -1.09 14.79
CA ARG A 82 0.31 0.24 14.72
C ARG A 82 -0.88 0.33 13.76
N TYR A 83 -1.10 -0.71 12.94
CA TYR A 83 -2.12 -0.72 11.91
C TYR A 83 -3.37 -1.47 12.40
N GLU A 84 -4.50 -1.14 11.79
CA GLU A 84 -5.74 -1.90 11.91
C GLU A 84 -5.97 -2.72 10.65
N PHE A 85 -6.70 -3.83 10.78
CA PHE A 85 -7.12 -4.63 9.64
C PHE A 85 -8.59 -5.05 9.73
N SER A 86 -9.16 -5.33 8.57
CA SER A 86 -10.47 -5.96 8.41
C SER A 86 -10.45 -6.88 7.20
N ALA A 87 -10.99 -8.08 7.35
CA ALA A 87 -11.02 -9.11 6.33
C ALA A 87 -12.41 -9.75 6.24
N LEU A 88 -12.89 -9.97 5.02
CA LEU A 88 -14.10 -10.75 4.75
C LEU A 88 -13.71 -12.17 4.35
N ILE A 89 -13.99 -13.11 5.25
CA ILE A 89 -13.66 -14.53 5.14
C ILE A 89 -14.91 -15.28 4.72
N LEU A 90 -14.78 -16.07 3.66
CA LEU A 90 -15.90 -16.76 3.05
C LEU A 90 -15.95 -18.24 3.44
N HIS A 91 -17.15 -18.71 3.78
CA HIS A 91 -17.41 -20.12 4.00
C HIS A 91 -17.26 -20.96 2.72
N GLU A 92 -17.53 -20.38 1.55
CA GLU A 92 -17.28 -20.98 0.24
C GLU A 92 -16.24 -20.15 -0.52
N PRO A 93 -15.15 -20.73 -1.05
CA PRO A 93 -14.13 -19.96 -1.73
C PRO A 93 -14.63 -19.43 -3.08
N THR A 94 -14.12 -18.30 -3.53
CA THR A 94 -14.40 -17.72 -4.85
C THR A 94 -13.14 -17.60 -5.70
N LYS A 95 -13.32 -17.56 -7.02
CA LYS A 95 -12.21 -17.32 -7.96
C LYS A 95 -11.55 -15.94 -7.80
N LEU A 96 -12.26 -14.99 -7.21
CA LEU A 96 -11.81 -13.61 -6.99
C LEU A 96 -11.33 -13.39 -5.55
N GLY A 97 -11.11 -14.43 -4.75
CA GLY A 97 -10.53 -14.30 -3.41
C GLY A 97 -9.04 -14.59 -3.40
N ILE A 98 -8.31 -13.99 -2.45
CA ILE A 98 -6.97 -14.46 -2.09
C ILE A 98 -7.05 -15.66 -1.15
N ASP A 99 -5.90 -16.31 -0.96
CA ASP A 99 -5.75 -17.50 -0.14
C ASP A 99 -6.73 -18.62 -0.51
N LYS A 100 -6.52 -19.20 -1.70
CA LYS A 100 -7.40 -20.23 -2.30
C LYS A 100 -8.86 -19.80 -2.45
N GLY A 101 -9.12 -18.49 -2.51
CA GLY A 101 -10.45 -17.94 -2.73
C GLY A 101 -11.24 -17.60 -1.47
N ARG A 102 -10.66 -17.81 -0.29
CA ARG A 102 -11.36 -17.70 0.99
C ARG A 102 -11.45 -16.29 1.54
N ILE A 103 -10.48 -15.44 1.23
CA ILE A 103 -10.49 -14.04 1.65
C ILE A 103 -10.93 -13.20 0.45
N SER A 104 -12.14 -12.65 0.49
CA SER A 104 -12.69 -11.86 -0.62
C SER A 104 -12.37 -10.37 -0.52
N LYS A 105 -12.17 -9.88 0.70
CA LYS A 105 -11.75 -8.52 0.99
C LYS A 105 -10.73 -8.52 2.13
N LEU A 106 -9.73 -7.65 2.04
CA LEU A 106 -8.76 -7.41 3.10
C LEU A 106 -8.21 -5.99 2.98
N SER A 107 -8.29 -5.24 4.07
CA SER A 107 -7.64 -3.93 4.20
C SER A 107 -6.74 -3.92 5.43
N ILE A 108 -5.57 -3.29 5.31
CA ILE A 108 -4.68 -2.96 6.43
C ILE A 108 -4.38 -1.47 6.32
N TRP A 109 -4.72 -0.68 7.34
CA TRP A 109 -4.63 0.77 7.30
C TRP A 109 -4.04 1.38 8.57
N ASP A 110 -3.51 2.59 8.42
CA ASP A 110 -3.00 3.39 9.53
C ASP A 110 -4.13 4.28 10.09
N PRO A 111 -4.60 4.04 11.33
CA PRO A 111 -5.73 4.79 11.89
C PRO A 111 -5.43 6.29 12.06
N ILE A 112 -4.16 6.65 12.30
CA ILE A 112 -3.75 8.07 12.44
C ILE A 112 -3.84 8.76 11.08
N ILE A 113 -3.37 8.11 10.00
CA ILE A 113 -3.48 8.67 8.66
C ILE A 113 -4.95 8.78 8.25
N LYS A 114 -5.77 7.76 8.52
CA LYS A 114 -7.22 7.78 8.25
C LYS A 114 -7.91 8.95 8.94
N GLU A 115 -7.56 9.23 10.19
CA GLU A 115 -8.13 10.35 10.94
C GLU A 115 -7.70 11.70 10.35
N ASN A 116 -6.43 11.84 9.95
CA ASN A 116 -5.86 13.07 9.42
C ASN A 116 -6.35 13.40 8.00
N THR A 117 -6.44 12.41 7.12
CA THR A 117 -6.82 12.62 5.71
C THR A 117 -8.32 12.54 5.49
N LYS A 118 -9.07 11.93 6.42
CA LYS A 118 -10.47 11.53 6.25
C LYS A 118 -10.71 10.67 5.00
N ASN A 119 -9.66 10.04 4.48
CA ASN A 119 -9.71 9.16 3.31
C ASN A 119 -9.21 7.76 3.68
N PHE A 120 -10.09 6.77 3.53
CA PHE A 120 -9.78 5.38 3.85
C PHE A 120 -8.71 4.78 2.93
N ILE A 121 -8.82 4.98 1.62
CA ILE A 121 -7.87 4.40 0.66
C ILE A 121 -6.47 4.99 0.85
N ASP A 122 -6.36 6.29 1.10
CA ASP A 122 -5.07 6.95 1.35
C ASP A 122 -4.39 6.45 2.64
N SER A 123 -5.17 5.91 3.58
CA SER A 123 -4.64 5.34 4.83
C SER A 123 -4.22 3.87 4.70
N CYS A 124 -4.58 3.19 3.61
CA CYS A 124 -4.32 1.77 3.42
C CYS A 124 -2.88 1.51 2.99
N ILE A 125 -2.21 0.57 3.65
CA ILE A 125 -0.93 -0.02 3.20
C ILE A 125 -1.14 -1.32 2.41
N VAL A 126 -2.32 -1.93 2.54
CA VAL A 126 -2.80 -3.08 1.77
C VAL A 126 -4.30 -2.92 1.58
N ASN A 127 -4.78 -3.12 0.35
CA ASN A 127 -6.21 -3.18 0.07
C ASN A 127 -6.49 -4.17 -1.07
N TYR A 128 -7.35 -5.14 -0.77
CA TYR A 128 -7.86 -6.12 -1.69
C TYR A 128 -9.39 -6.12 -1.63
N ASP A 129 -10.05 -5.86 -2.75
CA ASP A 129 -11.49 -6.01 -2.91
C ASP A 129 -11.78 -6.73 -4.23
N ARG A 130 -11.78 -8.07 -4.18
CA ARG A 130 -11.96 -8.94 -5.37
C ARG A 130 -10.94 -8.66 -6.50
N GLY A 131 -9.81 -8.08 -6.12
CA GLY A 131 -8.82 -7.45 -6.98
C GLY A 131 -7.87 -6.61 -6.13
N TRP A 132 -6.63 -6.44 -6.58
CA TRP A 132 -5.66 -5.64 -5.85
C TRP A 132 -5.82 -4.16 -6.19
N ASP A 133 -6.35 -3.39 -5.25
CA ASP A 133 -6.29 -1.93 -5.31
C ASP A 133 -4.91 -1.44 -4.83
N ILE A 134 -4.45 -2.00 -3.70
CA ILE A 134 -3.13 -1.71 -3.12
C ILE A 134 -2.46 -3.04 -2.75
N ARG A 135 -1.45 -3.44 -3.54
CA ARG A 135 -0.61 -4.61 -3.25
C ARG A 135 0.35 -4.30 -2.09
N PRO A 136 0.68 -5.29 -1.23
CA PRO A 136 1.71 -5.09 -0.22
C PRO A 136 3.04 -4.71 -0.87
N SER A 137 3.58 -3.56 -0.46
CA SER A 137 4.96 -3.18 -0.75
C SER A 137 5.93 -4.02 0.08
N LYS A 138 7.24 -3.93 -0.16
CA LYS A 138 8.25 -4.63 0.68
C LYS A 138 8.14 -4.27 2.16
N ILE A 139 7.75 -3.03 2.48
CA ILE A 139 7.57 -2.55 3.86
C ILE A 139 6.26 -3.10 4.45
N ALA A 140 5.20 -3.20 3.64
CA ALA A 140 3.89 -3.68 4.07
C ALA A 140 3.80 -5.23 4.15
N GLN A 141 4.65 -5.94 3.39
CA GLN A 141 4.61 -7.40 3.25
C GLN A 141 4.66 -8.14 4.59
N PRO A 142 5.54 -7.77 5.55
CA PRO A 142 5.58 -8.47 6.84
C PRO A 142 4.28 -8.34 7.65
N TYR A 143 3.61 -7.18 7.61
CA TYR A 143 2.31 -6.99 8.27
C TYR A 143 1.20 -7.79 7.58
N PHE A 144 1.19 -7.82 6.25
CA PHE A 144 0.27 -8.65 5.47
C PHE A 144 0.44 -10.14 5.80
N ASP A 145 1.68 -10.62 5.87
CA ASP A 145 1.97 -12.02 6.17
C ASP A 145 1.54 -12.38 7.60
N ALA A 146 1.74 -11.49 8.58
CA ALA A 146 1.28 -11.68 9.95
C ALA A 146 -0.25 -11.75 10.05
N VAL A 147 -0.98 -10.84 9.39
CA VAL A 147 -2.45 -10.87 9.33
C VAL A 147 -2.93 -12.14 8.63
N LYS A 148 -2.32 -12.51 7.50
CA LYS A 148 -2.66 -13.72 6.77
C LYS A 148 -2.46 -14.97 7.64
N SER A 149 -1.32 -15.07 8.34
CA SER A 149 -1.05 -16.19 9.24
C SER A 149 -2.10 -16.30 10.34
N LEU A 150 -2.50 -15.16 10.94
CA LEU A 150 -3.54 -15.11 11.97
C LEU A 150 -4.91 -15.57 11.44
N LEU A 151 -5.26 -15.16 10.22
CA LEU A 151 -6.51 -15.58 9.57
C LEU A 151 -6.48 -17.10 9.29
N ASN A 152 -5.39 -17.62 8.73
CA ASN A 152 -5.24 -19.04 8.40
C ASN A 152 -5.22 -19.96 9.63
N SER A 153 -4.70 -19.49 10.77
CA SER A 153 -4.71 -20.29 12.01
C SER A 153 -6.08 -20.32 12.70
N SER A 154 -6.92 -19.33 12.44
CA SER A 154 -8.17 -19.11 13.19
C SER A 154 -9.42 -19.54 12.46
N PHE A 155 -9.32 -19.62 11.15
CA PHE A 155 -10.30 -20.17 10.25
C PHE A 155 -9.49 -21.26 9.54
N SER A 156 -9.74 -22.54 9.79
CA SER A 156 -8.98 -23.61 9.14
C SER A 156 -9.14 -23.49 7.62
N LEU A 157 -8.18 -22.82 6.96
CA LEU A 157 -8.21 -22.40 5.56
C LEU A 157 -7.55 -23.42 4.62
#